data_AF-A0A7L4WAL8-F1
#
_entry.id   AF-A0A7L4WAL8-F1
#
_cell.length_a   1.000
_cell.length_b   1.000
_cell.length_c   1.000
_cell.angle_alpha   90.00
_cell.angle_beta   90.00
_cell.angle_gamma   90.00
#
_symmetry.space_group_name_H-M   'P 1'
#
loop_
_entity.id
_entity.type
_entity.pdbx_description
1 polymer ?
#
loop_
_entity_poly.entity_id
_entity_poly.type
_entity_poly.pdbx_seq_one_letter_code
_entity_poly.pdbx_strand_id
1 'polypeptide(L)'
;MHWLKTRVRNQKFRRIRAFTLLEALVTLSVSCLIILLFTNTYQDTVHAVRGQLFVLQFENKLKHQQAQAITRSETRSLSATNHVVKMNDQVLETPKETLFSDFNITFKENGNIKSIKAAKIIITLPYEGDKQIIYQLQLGSGQYKKTTS
;
A
#
# COMPACT_ATOMS: atom_id res chain seq x y z
N MET A 1 -74.11 24.59 -29.40
CA MET A 1 -72.90 25.38 -29.72
C MET A 1 -72.37 25.99 -28.43
N HIS A 2 -71.44 25.34 -27.75
CA HIS A 2 -70.85 25.86 -26.51
C HIS A 2 -69.33 25.87 -26.69
N TRP A 3 -68.77 27.05 -26.94
CA TRP A 3 -67.33 27.23 -27.18
C TRP A 3 -66.58 27.20 -25.85
N LEU A 4 -65.86 26.11 -25.59
CA LEU A 4 -64.86 26.05 -24.52
C LEU A 4 -63.64 26.86 -24.95
N LYS A 5 -63.57 28.11 -24.50
CA LYS A 5 -62.40 28.98 -24.71
C LYS A 5 -61.25 28.48 -23.83
N THR A 6 -60.31 27.76 -24.43
CA THR A 6 -59.08 27.33 -23.74
C THR A 6 -58.26 28.55 -23.32
N ARG A 7 -58.20 28.82 -22.02
CA ARG A 7 -57.36 29.87 -21.44
C ARG A 7 -55.91 29.37 -21.49
N VAL A 8 -55.20 29.69 -22.57
CA VAL A 8 -53.75 29.44 -22.68
C VAL A 8 -53.06 30.35 -21.67
N ARG A 9 -52.68 29.78 -20.53
CA ARG A 9 -51.84 30.42 -19.52
C ARG A 9 -50.46 30.58 -20.14
N ASN A 10 -50.17 31.79 -20.64
CA ASN A 10 -48.83 32.20 -21.10
C ASN A 10 -47.80 31.91 -20.00
N GLN A 11 -47.13 30.76 -20.09
CA GLN A 11 -45.91 30.51 -19.34
C GLN A 11 -44.85 31.41 -19.97
N LYS A 12 -44.67 32.60 -19.38
CA LYS A 12 -43.49 33.41 -19.61
C LYS A 12 -42.30 32.55 -19.19
N PHE A 13 -41.58 31.98 -20.15
CA PHE A 13 -40.26 31.41 -19.91
C PHE A 13 -39.41 32.52 -19.32
N ARG A 14 -39.23 32.48 -18.00
CA ARG A 14 -38.37 33.41 -17.28
C ARG A 14 -36.97 33.17 -17.83
N ARG A 15 -36.48 34.11 -18.65
CA ARG A 15 -35.15 34.08 -19.27
C ARG A 15 -34.12 33.94 -18.16
N ILE A 16 -33.67 32.71 -17.89
CA ILE A 16 -32.61 32.44 -16.94
C ILE A 16 -31.36 33.05 -17.58
N ARG A 17 -30.73 34.03 -16.92
CA ARG A 17 -29.45 34.55 -17.39
C ARG A 17 -28.47 33.38 -17.29
N ALA A 18 -27.94 32.95 -18.43
CA ALA A 18 -26.84 32.01 -18.45
C ALA A 18 -25.63 32.63 -17.74
N PHE A 19 -24.79 31.78 -17.13
CA PHE A 19 -23.54 32.22 -16.53
C PHE A 19 -22.69 32.97 -17.56
N THR A 20 -22.03 34.02 -17.10
CA THR A 20 -21.03 34.71 -17.91
C THR A 20 -19.85 33.78 -18.15
N LEU A 21 -19.14 33.95 -19.28
CA LEU A 21 -17.98 33.11 -19.64
C LEU A 21 -16.92 33.13 -18.52
N LEU A 22 -16.75 34.29 -17.87
CA LEU A 22 -15.83 34.45 -16.75
C LEU A 22 -16.26 33.62 -15.52
N GLU A 23 -17.54 33.64 -15.14
CA GLU A 23 -18.05 32.80 -14.04
C GLU A 23 -17.87 31.30 -14.33
N ALA A 24 -18.13 30.87 -15.56
CA ALA A 24 -17.91 29.49 -15.98
C ALA A 24 -16.43 29.10 -15.92
N LEU A 25 -15.52 29.99 -16.32
CA LEU A 25 -14.08 29.75 -16.27
C LEU A 25 -13.56 29.66 -14.82
N VAL A 26 -14.03 30.56 -13.94
CA VAL A 26 -13.65 30.55 -12.53
C VAL A 26 -14.15 29.29 -11.83
N THR A 27 -15.42 28.90 -12.05
CA THR A 27 -15.97 27.67 -11.46
C THR A 27 -15.26 26.42 -11.96
N LEU A 28 -14.94 26.35 -13.26
CA LEU A 28 -14.14 25.26 -13.81
C LEU A 28 -12.74 25.22 -13.17
N SER A 29 -12.05 26.36 -13.11
CA SER A 29 -10.70 26.45 -12.52
C SER A 29 -10.68 26.00 -11.06
N VAL A 30 -11.65 26.43 -10.25
CA VAL A 30 -11.76 26.03 -8.85
C VAL A 30 -12.05 24.54 -8.73
N SER A 31 -12.98 24.01 -9.53
CA SER A 31 -13.31 22.58 -9.51
C SER A 31 -12.12 21.70 -9.91
N CYS A 32 -11.37 22.07 -10.96
CA CYS A 32 -10.17 21.36 -11.37
C CYS A 32 -9.09 21.40 -10.28
N LEU A 33 -8.88 22.55 -9.65
CA LEU A 33 -7.88 22.68 -8.59
C LEU A 33 -8.21 21.79 -7.40
N ILE A 34 -9.48 21.72 -6.99
CA ILE A 34 -9.94 20.84 -5.91
C ILE A 34 -9.72 19.36 -6.27
N ILE A 35 -10.07 18.96 -7.50
CA ILE A 35 -9.90 17.57 -7.96
C ILE A 35 -8.42 17.18 -8.01
N LEU A 36 -7.53 18.07 -8.44
CA LEU A 36 -6.09 17.82 -8.48
C LEU A 36 -5.49 17.66 -7.08
N LEU A 37 -5.84 18.53 -6.14
CA LEU A 37 -5.39 18.42 -4.75
C LEU A 37 -5.84 17.10 -4.12
N PHE A 38 -7.09 16.70 -4.36
CA PHE A 38 -7.62 15.42 -3.86
C PHE A 38 -6.95 14.21 -4.51
N THR A 39 -6.65 14.28 -5.81
CA THR A 39 -6.01 13.17 -6.53
C THR A 39 -4.62 12.88 -5.96
N ASN A 40 -3.82 13.91 -5.68
CA ASN A 40 -2.49 13.73 -5.11
C ASN A 40 -2.55 13.08 -3.72
N THR A 41 -3.37 13.60 -2.81
CA THR A 41 -3.50 13.04 -1.45
C THR A 41 -4.06 11.62 -1.45
N TYR A 42 -4.95 11.30 -2.39
CA TYR A 42 -5.46 9.94 -2.57
C TYR A 42 -4.37 8.96 -3.00
N GLN A 43 -3.54 9.32 -3.99
CA GLN A 43 -2.45 8.45 -4.45
C GLN A 43 -1.44 8.20 -3.33
N ASP A 44 -1.04 9.24 -2.59
CA ASP A 44 -0.10 9.13 -1.47
C ASP A 44 -0.65 8.18 -0.38
N THR A 45 -1.93 8.31 -0.05
CA THR A 45 -2.59 7.44 0.94
C THR A 45 -2.64 5.99 0.47
N VAL A 46 -2.97 5.75 -0.80
CA VAL A 46 -3.02 4.39 -1.37
C VAL A 46 -1.63 3.74 -1.36
N HIS A 47 -0.59 4.49 -1.71
CA HIS A 47 0.79 3.99 -1.67
C HIS A 47 1.24 3.68 -0.23
N ALA A 48 0.91 4.53 0.75
CA ALA A 48 1.19 4.28 2.15
C ALA A 48 0.50 3.01 2.67
N VAL A 49 -0.80 2.85 2.41
CA VAL A 49 -1.57 1.67 2.83
C VAL A 49 -1.05 0.39 2.17
N ARG A 50 -0.70 0.43 0.88
CA ARG A 50 -0.11 -0.74 0.18
C ARG A 50 1.21 -1.17 0.81
N GLY A 51 2.07 -0.21 1.15
CA GLY A 51 3.34 -0.49 1.84
C GLY A 51 3.11 -1.16 3.20
N GLN A 52 2.22 -0.62 4.02
CA GLN A 52 1.88 -1.19 5.33
C GLN A 52 1.25 -2.59 5.22
N LEU A 53 0.33 -2.80 4.27
CA LEU A 53 -0.27 -4.11 4.04
C LEU A 53 0.77 -5.14 3.61
N PHE A 54 1.72 -4.76 2.75
CA PHE A 54 2.79 -5.66 2.35
C PHE A 54 3.67 -6.08 3.53
N VAL A 55 4.03 -5.11 4.38
CA VAL A 55 4.78 -5.40 5.62
C VAL A 55 4.05 -6.41 6.48
N LEU A 56 2.74 -6.26 6.67
CA LEU A 56 1.92 -7.19 7.44
C LEU A 56 1.84 -8.57 6.78
N GLN A 57 1.68 -8.63 5.45
CA GLN A 57 1.73 -9.88 4.71
C GLN A 57 3.09 -10.58 4.83
N PHE A 58 4.17 -9.80 4.80
CA PHE A 58 5.53 -10.32 4.99
C PHE A 58 5.71 -10.89 6.40
N GLU A 59 5.27 -10.20 7.45
CA GLU A 59 5.30 -10.72 8.82
C GLU A 59 4.54 -12.04 8.95
N ASN A 60 3.34 -12.11 8.36
CA ASN A 60 2.54 -13.32 8.40
C ASN A 60 3.21 -14.48 7.63
N LYS A 61 3.78 -14.19 6.46
CA LYS A 61 4.56 -15.18 5.69
C LYS A 61 5.80 -15.66 6.46
N LEU A 62 6.51 -14.77 7.15
CA LEU A 62 7.66 -15.13 7.98
C LEU A 62 7.26 -16.11 9.09
N LYS A 63 6.20 -15.78 9.86
CA LYS A 63 5.66 -16.67 10.90
C LYS A 63 5.18 -18.00 10.33
N HIS A 64 4.50 -17.96 9.19
CA HIS A 64 4.01 -19.16 8.52
C HIS A 64 5.16 -20.06 8.06
N GLN A 65 6.22 -19.50 7.47
CA GLN A 65 7.42 -20.25 7.09
C GLN A 65 8.11 -20.89 8.30
N GLN A 66 8.21 -20.17 9.42
CA GLN A 66 8.76 -20.72 10.65
C GLN A 66 7.90 -21.89 11.19
N ALA A 67 6.58 -21.72 11.23
CA ALA A 67 5.67 -22.79 11.65
C ALA A 67 5.77 -24.00 10.70
N GLN A 68 5.84 -23.78 9.40
CA GLN A 68 6.03 -24.83 8.40
C GLN A 68 7.37 -25.54 8.53
N ALA A 69 8.46 -24.83 8.85
CA ALA A 69 9.77 -25.42 9.10
C ALA A 69 9.71 -26.41 10.28
N ILE A 70 8.98 -26.06 11.35
CA ILE A 70 8.75 -26.92 12.52
C ILE A 70 7.85 -28.11 12.16
N THR A 71 6.69 -27.86 11.54
CA THR A 71 5.71 -28.91 11.24
C THR A 71 6.22 -29.92 10.20
N ARG A 72 6.97 -29.45 9.19
CA ARG A 72 7.52 -30.31 8.15
C ARG A 72 8.91 -30.86 8.47
N SER A 73 9.55 -30.38 9.54
CA SER A 73 10.96 -30.67 9.84
C SER A 73 11.82 -30.47 8.60
N GLU A 74 11.66 -29.33 7.91
CA GLU A 74 12.43 -28.99 6.71
C GLU A 74 13.19 -27.70 6.94
N THR A 75 14.42 -27.63 6.45
CA THR A 75 15.21 -26.39 6.45
C THR A 75 14.60 -25.42 5.44
N ARG A 76 14.30 -24.20 5.88
CA ARG A 76 13.68 -23.16 5.04
C ARG A 76 14.58 -21.94 4.95
N SER A 77 14.77 -21.38 3.76
CA SER A 77 15.62 -20.20 3.53
C SER A 77 14.77 -19.00 3.13
N LEU A 78 15.12 -17.84 3.68
CA LEU A 78 14.56 -16.54 3.30
C LEU A 78 15.74 -15.61 3.06
N SER A 79 15.88 -15.14 1.83
CA SER A 79 16.91 -14.16 1.47
C SER A 79 16.27 -12.98 0.76
N ALA A 80 16.88 -11.81 0.84
CA ALA A 80 16.64 -10.73 -0.08
C ALA A 80 17.96 -10.37 -0.75
N THR A 81 17.94 -10.23 -2.07
CA THR A 81 19.08 -9.75 -2.83
C THR A 81 18.61 -8.71 -3.85
N ASN A 82 19.20 -7.52 -3.86
CA ASN A 82 18.79 -6.42 -4.76
C ASN A 82 17.27 -6.10 -4.70
N HIS A 83 16.70 -5.98 -3.49
CA HIS A 83 15.26 -5.76 -3.27
C HIS A 83 14.31 -6.90 -3.67
N VAL A 84 14.85 -8.01 -4.18
CA VAL A 84 14.08 -9.21 -4.52
C VAL A 84 14.14 -10.18 -3.35
N VAL A 85 12.99 -10.40 -2.71
CA VAL A 85 12.86 -11.38 -1.62
C VAL A 85 12.69 -12.77 -2.24
N LYS A 86 13.52 -13.74 -1.85
CA LYS A 86 13.42 -15.15 -2.21
C LYS A 86 13.04 -15.98 -0.99
N MET A 87 12.07 -16.87 -1.16
CA MET A 87 11.61 -17.85 -0.17
C MET A 87 11.84 -19.26 -0.72
N ASN A 88 12.74 -20.03 -0.12
CA ASN A 88 13.09 -21.39 -0.57
C ASN A 88 13.34 -21.43 -2.09
N ASP A 89 14.21 -20.55 -2.56
CA ASP A 89 14.55 -20.35 -3.97
C ASP A 89 13.43 -19.84 -4.90
N GLN A 90 12.22 -19.59 -4.38
CA GLN A 90 11.15 -18.93 -5.13
C GLN A 90 11.18 -17.41 -4.93
N VAL A 91 11.12 -16.65 -6.02
CA VAL A 91 11.06 -15.19 -5.98
C VAL A 91 9.67 -14.75 -5.51
N LEU A 92 9.62 -13.92 -4.47
CA LEU A 92 8.43 -13.23 -3.99
C LEU A 92 8.34 -11.88 -4.70
N GLU A 93 7.22 -11.62 -5.36
CA GLU A 93 6.95 -10.30 -5.93
C GLU A 93 6.83 -9.26 -4.81
N THR A 94 7.77 -8.31 -4.78
CA THR A 94 7.79 -7.18 -3.86
C THR A 94 7.19 -5.95 -4.57
N PRO A 95 6.21 -5.25 -3.95
CA PRO A 95 5.65 -4.04 -4.50
C PRO A 95 6.69 -2.91 -4.50
N LYS A 96 6.56 -1.96 -5.45
CA LYS A 96 7.49 -0.82 -5.60
C LYS A 96 7.49 0.08 -4.37
N GLU A 97 6.44 0.00 -3.56
CA GLU A 97 6.24 0.75 -2.33
C GLU A 97 7.08 0.25 -1.15
N THR A 98 7.84 -0.85 -1.30
CA THR A 98 8.68 -1.43 -0.24
C THR A 98 10.08 -1.76 -0.75
N LEU A 99 11.11 -1.20 -0.13
CA LEU A 99 12.51 -1.49 -0.43
C LEU A 99 13.11 -2.39 0.65
N PHE A 100 13.66 -3.53 0.24
CA PHE A 100 14.33 -4.49 1.14
C PHE A 100 15.84 -4.35 1.06
N SER A 101 16.52 -4.26 2.20
CA SER A 101 17.98 -4.45 2.24
C SER A 101 18.36 -5.92 2.07
N ASP A 102 19.58 -6.19 1.61
CA ASP A 102 20.08 -7.56 1.47
C ASP A 102 20.12 -8.28 2.82
N PHE A 103 19.48 -9.44 2.90
CA PHE A 103 19.53 -10.29 4.08
C PHE A 103 19.51 -11.77 3.68
N ASN A 104 20.01 -12.63 4.55
CA ASN A 104 19.94 -14.08 4.35
C ASN A 104 19.73 -14.77 5.70
N ILE A 105 18.61 -15.48 5.80
CA ILE A 105 18.15 -16.19 6.97
C ILE A 105 17.88 -17.64 6.56
N THR A 106 18.41 -18.58 7.34
CA THR A 106 18.11 -20.01 7.17
C THR A 106 17.55 -20.56 8.47
N PHE A 107 16.32 -21.07 8.43
CA PHE A 107 15.64 -21.76 9.52
C PHE A 107 15.99 -23.24 9.50
N LYS A 108 16.33 -23.80 10.68
CA LYS A 108 16.47 -25.25 10.89
C LYS A 108 15.10 -25.92 11.00
N GLU A 109 15.10 -27.24 10.90
CA GLU A 109 13.94 -28.14 11.06
C GLU A 109 13.24 -28.00 12.43
N ASN A 110 13.94 -27.47 13.44
CA ASN A 110 13.36 -27.16 14.76
C ASN A 110 12.85 -25.71 14.90
N GLY A 111 12.79 -24.95 13.80
CA GLY A 111 12.37 -23.53 13.80
C GLY A 111 13.45 -22.54 14.26
N ASN A 112 14.60 -23.03 14.74
CA ASN A 112 15.69 -22.19 15.21
C ASN A 112 16.53 -21.68 14.04
N ILE A 113 17.05 -20.47 14.13
CA ILE A 113 17.83 -19.88 13.04
C ILE A 113 19.24 -20.49 13.01
N LYS A 114 19.63 -21.12 11.87
CA LYS A 114 20.92 -21.85 11.71
C LYS A 114 22.13 -20.94 11.55
N SER A 115 21.95 -19.89 10.76
CA SER A 115 22.99 -18.93 10.42
C SER A 115 22.31 -17.64 10.04
N ILE A 116 22.91 -16.54 10.47
CA ILE A 116 22.47 -15.21 10.12
C ILE A 116 23.68 -14.45 9.60
N LYS A 117 23.74 -14.20 8.28
CA LYS A 117 24.76 -13.30 7.71
C LYS A 117 24.41 -11.82 7.95
N ALA A 118 23.14 -11.49 8.20
CA ALA A 118 22.68 -10.17 8.65
C ALA A 118 21.33 -10.31 9.40
N ALA A 119 21.33 -10.10 10.73
CA ALA A 119 20.17 -10.37 11.61
C ALA A 119 19.14 -9.25 11.64
N LYS A 120 19.18 -8.41 10.63
CA LYS A 120 18.44 -7.16 10.57
C LYS A 120 17.80 -7.09 9.19
N ILE A 121 16.52 -7.39 9.10
CA ILE A 121 15.74 -7.09 7.90
C ILE A 121 15.35 -5.63 8.02
N ILE A 122 15.76 -4.82 7.04
CA ILE A 122 15.37 -3.41 6.96
C ILE A 122 14.41 -3.30 5.78
N ILE A 123 13.20 -2.83 6.07
CA ILE A 123 12.18 -2.51 5.09
C ILE A 123 12.00 -1.00 5.11
N THR A 124 12.32 -0.34 4.01
CA THR A 124 12.12 1.11 3.85
C THR A 124 10.81 1.36 3.09
N LEU A 125 9.98 2.23 3.64
CA LEU A 125 8.72 2.69 3.05
C LEU A 125 8.89 4.11 2.49
N PRO A 126 9.32 4.28 1.23
CA PRO A 126 9.61 5.60 0.65
C PRO A 126 8.37 6.50 0.60
N TYR A 127 7.18 5.92 0.42
CA TYR A 127 5.90 6.65 0.34
C TYR A 127 5.35 7.09 1.71
N GLU A 128 6.00 6.71 2.81
CA GLU A 128 5.60 7.10 4.16
C GLU A 128 6.72 7.88 4.87
N GLY A 129 7.46 8.70 4.11
CA GLY A 129 8.54 9.54 4.63
C GLY A 129 9.80 8.75 4.99
N ASP A 130 10.18 7.78 4.15
CA ASP A 130 11.35 6.91 4.35
C ASP A 130 11.37 6.17 5.69
N LYS A 131 10.18 5.86 6.25
CA LYS A 131 10.07 5.06 7.47
C LYS A 131 10.80 3.74 7.31
N GLN A 132 11.62 3.43 8.31
CA GLN A 132 12.40 2.20 8.33
C GLN A 132 11.84 1.24 9.36
N ILE A 133 11.33 0.12 8.88
CA ILE A 133 10.92 -0.99 9.73
C ILE A 133 12.07 -1.97 9.81
N ILE A 134 12.60 -2.11 11.02
CA ILE A 134 13.74 -2.94 11.33
C ILE A 134 13.25 -4.17 12.08
N TYR A 135 13.46 -5.36 11.52
CA TYR A 135 13.25 -6.63 12.20
C TYR A 135 14.59 -7.20 12.63
N GLN A 136 14.85 -7.19 13.93
CA GLN A 136 16.02 -7.84 14.53
C GLN A 136 15.63 -9.26 14.95
N LEU A 137 16.21 -10.26 14.30
CA LEU A 137 15.97 -11.67 14.59
C LEU A 137 16.95 -12.19 15.64
N GLN A 138 16.44 -12.89 16.64
CA GLN A 138 17.25 -13.52 17.68
C GLN A 138 17.67 -14.94 17.26
N LEU A 139 18.98 -15.23 17.32
CA LEU A 139 19.48 -16.60 17.14
C LEU A 139 18.92 -17.50 18.23
N GLY A 140 18.62 -18.75 17.87
CA GLY A 140 18.08 -19.72 18.81
C GLY A 140 16.55 -19.67 18.81
N SER A 141 15.93 -18.70 19.50
CA SER A 141 14.47 -18.70 19.72
C SER A 141 13.63 -18.45 18.46
N GLY A 142 14.22 -17.88 17.41
CA GLY A 142 13.51 -17.46 16.21
C GLY A 142 12.53 -16.31 16.44
N GLN A 143 12.57 -15.67 17.61
CA GLN A 143 11.78 -14.47 17.89
C GLN A 143 12.37 -13.25 17.18
N TYR A 144 11.51 -12.30 16.82
CA TYR A 144 11.92 -11.05 16.20
C TYR A 144 11.50 -9.85 17.05
N LYS A 145 12.38 -8.86 17.14
CA LYS A 145 12.07 -7.54 17.69
C LYS A 145 11.81 -6.58 16.52
N LYS A 146 10.62 -5.99 16.49
CA LYS A 146 10.24 -4.95 15.54
C LYS A 146 10.58 -3.59 16.12
N THR A 147 11.37 -2.82 15.39
CA THR A 147 11.63 -1.41 15.68
C THR A 147 11.18 -0.60 14.47
N THR A 148 10.40 0.45 14.69
CA THR A 148 9.98 1.38 13.63
C THR A 148 10.68 2.70 13.91
N SER A 149 11.39 3.24 12.91
CA SER A 149 12.03 4.55 12.97
C SER A 149 11.53 5.45 11.85
#